data_AF-A0A1V9YBM5-F1
#
_entry.id   AF-A0A1V9YBM5-F1
#
_cell.length_a   1.000
_cell.length_b   1.000
_cell.length_c   1.000
_cell.angle_alpha   90.00
_cell.angle_beta   90.00
_cell.angle_gamma   90.00
#
_symmetry.space_group_name_H-M   'P 1'
#
loop_
_entity.id
_entity.type
_entity.pdbx_description
1 polymer ?
#
loop_
_entity_poly.entity_id
_entity_poly.type
_entity_poly.pdbx_seq_one_letter_code
_entity_poly.pdbx_strand_id
1 'polypeptide(L)'
;MGDFNFPMDRLVDSISGQSNHHTAREECFAWLQELHVLDAWRVHHPTARVYSSPKRNNRLDYIFVDELLCQESYHSSEYFEPSDPTDHLWHKVVLQTVAHSRCKGYWKLPKELLENPDIKDAIIHEAKALLDTLRTSADPGTVWQIWKRKTKRFLQKMHTRHQVTKRNSLQTAHIQWLQAQWKHNHGQLSLNDFNTAK
;
A
#
# COMPACT_ATOMS: atom_id res chain seq x y z
N MET A 1 8.73 -0.28 9.25
CA MET A 1 8.02 -1.18 10.18
C MET A 1 8.62 -2.56 10.10
N GLY A 2 8.64 -3.30 11.20
CA GLY A 2 9.07 -4.70 11.24
C GLY A 2 9.85 -5.06 12.49
N ASP A 3 10.46 -6.24 12.48
CA ASP A 3 11.33 -6.75 13.53
C ASP A 3 12.76 -6.19 13.36
N PHE A 4 13.20 -5.40 14.33
CA PHE A 4 14.54 -4.79 14.36
C PHE A 4 15.56 -5.68 15.08
N ASN A 5 15.13 -6.78 15.70
CA ASN A 5 15.98 -7.73 16.45
C ASN A 5 16.73 -7.14 17.65
N PHE A 6 16.43 -5.91 18.08
CA PHE A 6 16.93 -5.35 19.34
C PHE A 6 15.95 -4.36 20.00
N PRO A 7 15.99 -4.24 21.34
CA PRO A 7 15.25 -3.23 22.08
C PRO A 7 15.82 -1.82 21.87
N MET A 8 14.95 -0.85 21.57
CA MET A 8 15.33 0.56 21.39
C MET A 8 15.71 1.19 22.73
N ASP A 9 14.90 1.05 23.77
CA ASP A 9 15.24 1.45 25.13
C ASP A 9 15.41 0.23 26.03
N ARG A 10 16.64 -0.07 26.45
CA ARG A 10 16.95 -1.25 27.27
C ARG A 10 16.22 -1.28 28.61
N LEU A 11 15.85 -0.14 29.17
CA LEU A 11 15.24 -0.08 30.50
C LEU A 11 13.76 -0.45 30.48
N VAL A 12 13.09 -0.29 29.35
CA VAL A 12 11.64 -0.49 29.21
C VAL A 12 11.25 -1.46 28.10
N ASP A 13 12.14 -1.70 27.13
CA ASP A 13 11.96 -2.64 26.02
C ASP A 13 12.62 -3.99 26.27
N SER A 14 13.30 -4.18 27.40
CA SER A 14 13.91 -5.45 27.79
C SER A 14 13.67 -5.77 29.25
N ILE A 15 13.39 -7.03 29.57
CA ILE A 15 13.28 -7.49 30.96
C ILE A 15 14.64 -7.46 31.65
N SER A 16 15.71 -7.90 30.98
CA SER A 16 17.03 -8.06 31.61
C SER A 16 17.86 -6.77 31.62
N GLY A 17 17.52 -5.79 30.77
CA GLY A 17 18.32 -4.56 30.58
C GLY A 17 19.69 -4.79 29.92
N GLN A 18 20.08 -6.05 29.68
CA GLN A 18 21.40 -6.46 29.18
C GLN A 18 21.38 -6.89 27.71
N SER A 19 20.59 -6.22 26.87
CA SER A 19 20.60 -6.51 25.43
C SER A 19 21.93 -6.08 24.79
N ASN A 20 22.78 -7.07 24.51
CA ASN A 20 24.17 -6.91 24.05
C ASN A 20 24.34 -6.73 22.52
N HIS A 21 23.28 -6.37 21.77
CA HIS A 21 23.40 -6.07 20.35
C HIS A 21 23.80 -4.61 20.14
N HIS A 22 25.10 -4.32 20.30
CA HIS A 22 25.63 -2.95 20.29
C HIS A 22 25.97 -2.43 18.89
N THR A 23 26.47 -3.29 18.00
CA THR A 23 27.20 -2.80 16.82
C THR A 23 26.31 -2.04 15.83
N ALA A 24 25.06 -2.48 15.62
CA ALA A 24 24.15 -1.85 14.64
C ALA A 24 23.15 -0.85 15.24
N ARG A 25 23.15 -0.67 16.57
CA ARG A 25 22.12 0.11 17.26
C ARG A 25 22.32 1.62 17.06
N GLU A 26 23.56 2.08 17.17
CA GLU A 26 23.90 3.50 16.97
C GLU A 26 23.64 3.95 15.54
N GLU A 27 24.03 3.13 14.56
CA GLU A 27 23.78 3.37 13.14
C GLU A 27 22.29 3.38 12.83
N CYS A 28 21.53 2.46 13.42
CA CYS A 28 20.09 2.45 13.30
C CYS A 28 19.45 3.72 13.88
N PHE A 29 19.87 4.18 15.06
CA PHE A 29 19.38 5.45 15.61
C PHE A 29 19.74 6.64 14.73
N ALA A 30 20.95 6.69 14.21
CA ALA A 30 21.36 7.74 13.27
C ALA A 30 20.46 7.75 12.02
N TRP A 31 20.12 6.56 11.48
CA TRP A 31 19.19 6.46 10.35
C TRP A 31 17.76 6.86 10.71
N LEU A 32 17.24 6.43 11.86
CA LEU A 32 15.89 6.79 12.30
C LEU A 32 15.78 8.32 12.52
N GLN A 33 16.83 8.93 13.06
CA GLN A 33 16.93 10.37 13.24
C GLN A 33 16.99 11.11 11.90
N GLU A 34 17.83 10.68 10.96
CA GLU A 34 17.95 11.28 9.63
C GLU A 34 16.65 11.15 8.81
N LEU A 35 15.92 10.05 9.00
CA LEU A 35 14.61 9.84 8.37
C LEU A 35 13.49 10.61 9.07
N HIS A 36 13.76 11.31 10.18
CA HIS A 36 12.76 12.01 10.99
C HIS A 36 11.57 11.14 11.38
N VAL A 37 11.85 9.89 11.76
CA VAL A 37 10.81 8.94 12.19
C VAL A 37 10.86 8.67 13.69
N LEU A 38 9.69 8.51 14.28
CA LEU A 38 9.50 8.31 15.72
C LEU A 38 8.79 6.99 15.99
N ASP A 39 9.07 6.39 17.14
CA ASP A 39 8.30 5.26 17.67
C ASP A 39 6.97 5.75 18.23
N ALA A 40 5.91 5.67 17.42
CA ALA A 40 4.59 6.16 17.77
C ALA A 40 4.02 5.49 19.04
N TRP A 41 4.41 4.25 19.36
CA TRP A 41 3.95 3.63 20.60
C TRP A 41 4.66 4.23 21.82
N ARG A 42 5.98 4.42 21.75
CA ARG A 42 6.77 4.95 22.88
C ARG A 42 6.44 6.41 23.19
N VAL A 43 6.11 7.22 22.18
CA VAL A 43 5.66 8.61 22.37
C VAL A 43 4.44 8.68 23.29
N HIS A 44 3.47 7.77 23.10
CA HIS A 44 2.21 7.76 23.87
C HIS A 44 2.25 6.85 25.10
N HIS A 45 3.24 5.97 25.22
CA HIS A 45 3.46 5.08 26.34
C HIS A 45 4.90 5.15 26.84
N PRO A 46 5.36 6.31 27.35
CA PRO A 46 6.79 6.58 27.58
C PRO A 46 7.44 5.61 28.56
N THR A 47 6.71 5.16 29.57
CA THR A 47 7.23 4.28 30.64
C THR A 47 6.64 2.88 30.61
N ALA A 48 5.62 2.62 29.78
CA ALA A 48 4.99 1.31 29.71
C ALA A 48 5.97 0.28 29.15
N ARG A 49 5.83 -0.96 29.63
CA ARG A 49 6.62 -2.10 29.17
C ARG A 49 5.71 -3.01 28.34
N VAL A 50 6.16 -3.36 27.15
CA VAL A 50 5.51 -4.34 26.27
C VAL A 50 6.60 -5.13 25.58
N TYR A 51 6.39 -6.43 25.40
CA TYR A 51 7.40 -7.33 24.86
C TYR A 51 6.82 -8.13 23.71
N SER A 52 7.25 -7.81 22.49
CA SER A 52 6.74 -8.42 21.27
C SER A 52 7.46 -9.71 20.89
N SER A 53 8.61 -10.01 21.51
CA SER A 53 9.44 -11.17 21.15
C SER A 53 8.77 -12.52 21.46
N PRO A 54 9.31 -13.63 20.89
CA PRO A 54 8.83 -15.00 21.13
C PRO A 54 8.74 -15.39 22.59
N LYS A 55 9.73 -14.94 23.37
CA LYS A 55 9.84 -15.23 24.81
C LYS A 55 9.24 -14.14 25.68
N ARG A 56 8.52 -13.18 25.09
CA ARG A 56 7.92 -12.02 25.78
C ARG A 56 8.91 -11.32 26.71
N ASN A 57 10.17 -11.21 26.28
CA ASN A 57 11.26 -10.64 27.07
C ASN A 57 11.85 -9.35 26.50
N ASN A 58 11.59 -9.08 25.22
CA ASN A 58 12.06 -7.89 24.54
C ASN A 58 10.95 -7.34 23.63
N ARG A 59 10.96 -6.02 23.41
CA ARG A 59 10.23 -5.37 22.31
C ARG A 59 11.16 -5.31 21.10
N LEU A 60 10.78 -6.01 20.04
CA LEU A 60 11.59 -6.14 18.82
C LEU A 60 10.87 -5.60 17.59
N ASP A 61 9.53 -5.53 17.63
CA ASP A 61 8.69 -5.16 16.51
C ASP A 61 8.26 -3.69 16.64
N TYR A 62 8.63 -2.88 15.65
CA TYR A 62 8.41 -1.44 15.67
C TYR A 62 7.72 -0.95 14.38
N ILE A 63 6.77 -0.04 14.55
CA ILE A 63 6.24 0.81 13.49
C ILE A 63 6.70 2.24 13.77
N PHE A 64 7.77 2.63 13.06
CA PHE A 64 8.23 4.01 13.01
C PHE A 64 7.38 4.82 12.03
N VAL A 65 6.99 6.02 12.44
CA VAL A 65 6.15 6.94 11.68
C VAL A 65 6.89 8.27 11.54
N ASP A 66 6.86 8.87 10.36
CA ASP A 66 7.33 10.24 10.14
C ASP A 66 6.77 11.20 11.19
N GLU A 67 7.61 12.09 11.69
CA GLU A 67 7.27 12.99 12.80
C GLU A 67 6.05 13.86 12.48
N LEU A 68 6.00 14.46 11.29
CA LEU A 68 4.88 15.32 10.88
C LEU A 68 3.61 14.50 10.69
N LEU A 69 3.72 13.33 10.04
CA LEU A 69 2.58 12.43 9.88
C LEU A 69 2.01 11.99 11.24
N CYS A 70 2.88 11.69 12.21
CA CYS A 70 2.48 11.32 13.56
C CYS A 70 1.73 12.48 14.24
N GLN A 71 2.29 13.70 14.19
CA GLN A 71 1.67 14.89 14.77
C GLN A 71 0.30 15.21 14.17
N GLU A 72 0.13 15.06 12.86
CA GLU A 72 -1.11 15.44 12.16
C GLU A 72 -2.20 14.37 12.22
N SER A 73 -1.82 13.10 12.28
CA SER A 73 -2.75 12.01 11.98
C SER A 73 -2.74 10.87 12.99
N TYR A 74 -1.86 10.84 13.99
CA TYR A 74 -1.85 9.74 14.94
C TYR A 74 -3.19 9.61 15.68
N HIS A 75 -3.73 8.38 15.72
CA HIS A 75 -4.90 8.05 16.53
C HIS A 75 -4.55 7.18 17.73
N SER A 76 -3.92 6.03 17.46
CA SER A 76 -3.59 5.03 18.49
C SER A 76 -2.51 4.07 18.03
N SER A 77 -1.88 3.39 18.99
CA SER A 77 -0.97 2.28 18.73
C SER A 77 -1.14 1.20 19.79
N GLU A 78 -1.13 -0.06 19.39
CA GLU A 78 -1.34 -1.17 20.30
C GLU A 78 -0.50 -2.38 19.87
N TYR A 79 -0.10 -3.18 20.86
CA TYR A 79 0.37 -4.54 20.66
C TYR A 79 -0.71 -5.52 21.10
N PHE A 80 -0.91 -6.59 20.34
CA PHE A 80 -1.97 -7.56 20.60
C PHE A 80 -1.56 -8.95 20.13
N GLU A 81 -2.23 -9.97 20.69
CA GLU A 81 -1.95 -11.37 20.34
C GLU A 81 -2.42 -11.66 18.91
N PRO A 82 -1.60 -12.38 18.12
CA PRO A 82 -1.95 -12.77 16.76
C PRO A 82 -3.09 -13.81 16.76
N SER A 83 -3.91 -13.79 15.71
CA SER A 83 -4.86 -14.90 15.47
C SER A 83 -4.18 -16.14 14.88
N ASP A 84 -3.02 -15.93 14.24
CA ASP A 84 -2.25 -16.95 13.55
C ASP A 84 -1.14 -17.50 14.46
N PRO A 85 -0.63 -18.73 14.22
CA PRO A 85 0.44 -19.32 15.02
C PRO A 85 1.79 -18.64 14.73
N THR A 86 1.99 -17.46 15.31
CA THR A 86 3.27 -16.77 15.41
C THR A 86 3.62 -16.53 16.86
N ASP A 87 4.90 -16.53 17.16
CA ASP A 87 5.48 -16.32 18.47
C ASP A 87 5.64 -14.83 18.81
N HIS A 88 5.49 -13.92 17.85
CA HIS A 88 5.54 -12.48 18.08
C HIS A 88 4.16 -11.86 18.37
N LEU A 89 4.14 -10.74 19.12
CA LEU A 89 2.94 -9.88 19.17
C LEU A 89 2.80 -9.12 17.85
N TRP A 90 1.56 -8.89 17.43
CA TRP A 90 1.28 -7.94 16.35
C TRP A 90 1.32 -6.51 16.86
N HIS A 91 1.94 -5.63 16.08
CA HIS A 91 1.96 -4.18 16.32
C HIS A 91 1.07 -3.48 15.32
N LYS A 92 0.20 -2.59 15.79
CA LYS A 92 -0.70 -1.77 14.97
C LYS A 92 -0.52 -0.30 15.33
N VAL A 93 -0.56 0.54 14.31
CA VAL A 93 -0.70 2.00 14.43
C VAL A 93 -1.91 2.41 13.59
N VAL A 94 -2.80 3.17 14.18
CA VAL A 94 -3.99 3.73 13.54
C VAL A 94 -3.74 5.21 13.29
N LEU A 95 -3.92 5.63 12.04
CA LEU A 95 -3.87 7.03 11.64
C LEU A 95 -5.27 7.51 11.27
N GLN A 96 -5.64 8.71 11.70
CA GLN A 96 -6.86 9.39 11.31
C GLN A 96 -6.75 9.88 9.86
N THR A 97 -7.90 9.96 9.20
CA THR A 97 -7.97 10.51 7.85
C THR A 97 -7.82 12.02 7.92
N VAL A 98 -6.68 12.53 7.48
CA VAL A 98 -6.47 13.98 7.28
C VAL A 98 -6.84 14.32 5.84
N ALA A 99 -7.57 15.43 5.64
CA ALA A 99 -7.93 15.91 4.32
C ALA A 99 -6.68 16.41 3.57
N HIS A 100 -5.97 15.50 2.92
CA HIS A 100 -4.79 15.84 2.14
C HIS A 100 -5.15 15.95 0.66
N SER A 101 -4.67 17.02 0.00
CA SER A 101 -4.75 17.10 -1.45
C SER A 101 -3.98 15.93 -2.06
N ARG A 102 -4.66 15.09 -2.86
CA ARG A 102 -4.02 13.95 -3.51
C ARG A 102 -2.87 14.43 -4.40
N CYS A 103 -1.64 14.29 -3.93
CA CYS A 103 -0.47 14.49 -4.76
C CYS A 103 -0.40 13.40 -5.84
N LYS A 104 0.25 13.71 -6.96
CA LYS A 104 0.42 12.80 -8.10
C LYS A 104 1.38 11.67 -7.70
N GLY A 105 0.85 10.61 -7.09
CA GLY A 105 1.62 9.44 -6.67
C GLY A 105 2.28 8.72 -7.85
N TYR A 106 3.29 7.89 -7.55
CA TYR A 106 3.89 7.02 -8.56
C TYR A 106 2.83 6.08 -9.14
N TRP A 107 2.83 5.91 -10.47
CA TRP A 107 1.91 4.99 -11.13
C TRP A 107 2.19 3.55 -10.67
N LYS A 108 1.22 2.94 -10.03
CA LYS A 108 1.19 1.49 -9.75
C LYS A 108 0.37 0.83 -10.85
N LEU A 109 0.80 -0.35 -11.30
CA LEU A 109 0.05 -1.15 -12.27
C LEU A 109 -1.28 -1.61 -11.63
N PRO A 110 -2.44 -1.15 -12.12
CA PRO A 110 -3.72 -1.68 -11.70
C PRO A 110 -3.88 -3.13 -12.19
N LYS A 111 -4.31 -4.03 -11.32
CA LYS A 111 -4.41 -5.47 -11.64
C LYS A 111 -5.50 -5.74 -12.68
N GLU A 112 -6.53 -4.92 -12.71
CA GLU A 112 -7.68 -4.99 -13.60
C GLU A 112 -7.26 -4.83 -15.08
N LEU A 113 -6.14 -4.14 -15.36
CA LEU A 113 -5.61 -4.07 -16.72
C LEU A 113 -5.08 -5.40 -17.24
N LEU A 114 -4.65 -6.29 -16.34
CA LEU A 114 -4.16 -7.62 -16.71
C LEU A 114 -5.29 -8.64 -16.88
N GLU A 115 -6.50 -8.30 -16.45
CA GLU A 115 -7.72 -9.09 -16.69
C GLU A 115 -8.24 -8.89 -18.12
N ASN A 116 -7.88 -7.77 -18.77
CA ASN A 116 -8.21 -7.55 -20.16
C ASN A 116 -7.36 -8.49 -21.06
N PRO A 117 -8.00 -9.40 -21.82
CA PRO A 117 -7.29 -10.39 -22.62
C PRO A 117 -6.42 -9.74 -23.69
N ASP A 118 -6.90 -8.69 -24.36
CA ASP A 118 -6.15 -8.00 -25.42
C ASP A 118 -4.84 -7.40 -24.89
N ILE A 119 -4.87 -6.80 -23.70
CA ILE A 119 -3.70 -6.20 -23.06
C ILE A 119 -2.71 -7.29 -22.64
N LYS A 120 -3.22 -8.35 -22.00
CA LYS A 120 -2.41 -9.49 -21.56
C LYS A 120 -1.73 -10.17 -22.75
N ASP A 121 -2.48 -10.44 -23.81
CA ASP A 121 -1.98 -11.13 -25.00
C ASP A 121 -0.97 -10.28 -25.75
N ALA A 122 -1.18 -8.96 -25.85
CA ALA A 122 -0.21 -8.04 -26.42
C ALA A 122 1.14 -8.06 -25.66
N ILE A 123 1.12 -8.06 -24.33
CA ILE A 123 2.33 -8.11 -23.50
C ILE A 123 3.04 -9.46 -23.66
N ILE A 124 2.29 -10.56 -23.64
CA ILE A 124 2.86 -11.91 -23.83
C ILE A 124 3.48 -12.04 -25.22
N HIS A 125 2.79 -11.56 -26.25
CA HIS A 125 3.30 -11.59 -27.63
C HIS A 125 4.59 -10.78 -27.77
N GLU A 126 4.62 -9.54 -27.24
CA GLU A 126 5.82 -8.70 -27.28
C GLU A 126 6.97 -9.32 -26.46
N ALA A 127 6.68 -9.92 -25.30
CA ALA A 127 7.67 -10.62 -24.49
C ALA A 127 8.26 -11.83 -25.22
N LYS A 128 7.44 -12.60 -25.96
CA LYS A 128 7.92 -13.73 -26.78
C LYS A 128 8.86 -13.24 -27.88
N ALA A 129 8.49 -12.18 -28.60
CA ALA A 129 9.35 -11.60 -29.64
C ALA A 129 10.67 -11.04 -29.08
N LEU A 130 10.65 -10.54 -27.84
CA LEU A 130 11.85 -10.04 -27.16
C LEU A 130 12.87 -11.14 -26.88
N LEU A 131 12.44 -12.38 -26.61
CA LEU A 131 13.34 -13.48 -26.23
C LEU A 131 14.41 -13.75 -27.28
N ASP A 132 14.04 -13.75 -28.56
CA ASP A 132 14.98 -13.98 -29.65
C ASP A 132 16.00 -12.84 -29.78
N THR A 133 15.54 -11.61 -29.52
CA THR A 133 16.41 -10.42 -29.51
C THR A 133 17.39 -10.46 -28.33
N LEU A 134 16.94 -10.87 -27.14
CA LEU A 134 17.80 -10.96 -25.95
C LEU A 134 18.90 -12.01 -26.10
N ARG A 135 18.61 -13.12 -26.77
CA ARG A 135 19.58 -14.21 -26.99
C ARG A 135 20.71 -13.84 -27.95
N THR A 136 20.46 -12.89 -28.84
CA THR A 136 21.38 -12.50 -29.93
C THR A 136 22.02 -11.13 -29.71
N SER A 137 21.56 -10.37 -28.72
CA SER A 137 22.07 -9.03 -28.43
C SER A 137 23.41 -9.06 -27.71
N ALA A 138 24.29 -8.13 -28.08
CA ALA A 138 25.54 -7.86 -27.36
C ALA A 138 25.30 -7.21 -25.97
N ASP A 139 24.15 -6.56 -25.76
CA ASP A 139 23.76 -5.98 -24.48
C ASP A 139 22.28 -6.30 -24.13
N PRO A 140 22.00 -7.52 -23.66
CA PRO A 140 20.65 -7.95 -23.29
C PRO A 140 20.06 -7.12 -22.14
N GLY A 141 20.91 -6.57 -21.25
CA GLY A 141 20.48 -5.75 -20.13
C GLY A 141 19.78 -4.47 -20.59
N THR A 142 20.39 -3.74 -21.53
CA THR A 142 19.79 -2.53 -22.10
C THR A 142 18.52 -2.85 -22.88
N VAL A 143 18.51 -3.92 -23.68
CA VAL A 143 17.32 -4.37 -24.42
C VAL A 143 16.15 -4.64 -23.47
N TRP A 144 16.39 -5.34 -22.35
CA TRP A 144 15.40 -5.60 -21.32
C TRP A 144 14.85 -4.32 -20.67
N GLN A 145 15.73 -3.37 -20.32
CA GLN A 145 15.31 -2.10 -19.71
C GLN A 145 14.47 -1.24 -20.67
N ILE A 146 14.83 -1.21 -21.96
CA ILE A 146 14.06 -0.52 -23.00
C ILE A 146 12.67 -1.14 -23.12
N TRP A 147 12.56 -2.47 -23.16
CA TRP A 147 11.28 -3.15 -23.23
C TRP A 147 10.41 -2.83 -22.00
N LYS A 148 10.92 -2.97 -20.77
CA LYS A 148 10.18 -2.59 -19.55
C LYS A 148 9.64 -1.17 -19.61
N ARG A 149 10.44 -0.21 -20.11
CA ARG A 149 10.03 1.18 -20.27
C ARG A 149 8.91 1.34 -21.29
N LYS A 150 8.99 0.65 -22.44
CA LYS A 150 7.94 0.64 -23.47
C LYS A 150 6.65 0.01 -22.95
N THR A 151 6.71 -1.17 -22.34
CA THR A 151 5.56 -1.87 -21.76
C THR A 151 4.90 -1.04 -20.67
N LYS A 152 5.67 -0.39 -19.78
CA LYS A 152 5.12 0.55 -18.79
C LYS A 152 4.32 1.69 -19.43
N ARG A 153 4.86 2.32 -20.49
CA ARG A 153 4.14 3.41 -21.20
C ARG A 153 2.87 2.91 -21.88
N PHE A 154 2.93 1.73 -22.50
CA PHE A 154 1.76 1.07 -23.09
C PHE A 154 0.66 0.84 -22.04
N LEU A 155 1.01 0.24 -20.90
CA LEU A 155 0.09 0.00 -19.78
C LEU A 155 -0.49 1.30 -19.21
N GLN A 156 0.33 2.35 -19.07
CA GLN A 156 -0.15 3.66 -18.64
C GLN A 156 -1.18 4.25 -19.61
N LYS A 157 -0.94 4.13 -20.93
CA LYS A 157 -1.89 4.58 -21.96
C LYS A 157 -3.20 3.79 -21.89
N MET A 158 -3.13 2.47 -21.73
CA MET A 158 -4.32 1.63 -21.57
C MET A 158 -5.06 1.96 -20.27
N HIS A 159 -4.36 2.23 -19.18
CA HIS A 159 -4.97 2.64 -17.91
C HIS A 159 -5.78 3.93 -18.07
N THR A 160 -5.21 4.95 -18.70
CA THR A 160 -5.92 6.21 -18.97
C THR A 160 -7.19 5.97 -19.78
N ARG A 161 -7.12 5.14 -20.83
CA ARG A 161 -8.30 4.78 -21.64
C ARG A 161 -9.35 4.05 -20.80
N HIS A 162 -8.93 3.06 -20.03
CA HIS A 162 -9.81 2.28 -19.16
C HIS A 162 -10.53 3.18 -18.14
N GLN A 163 -9.83 4.15 -17.53
CA GLN A 163 -10.44 5.13 -16.63
C GLN A 163 -11.46 6.02 -17.32
N VAL A 164 -11.15 6.51 -18.54
CA VAL A 164 -12.09 7.32 -19.34
C VAL A 164 -13.34 6.50 -19.68
N THR A 165 -13.18 5.27 -20.17
CA THR A 165 -14.32 4.39 -20.48
C THR A 165 -15.17 4.13 -19.24
N LYS A 166 -14.54 3.77 -18.11
CA LYS A 166 -15.26 3.54 -16.85
C LYS A 166 -16.03 4.78 -16.39
N ARG A 167 -15.42 5.96 -16.47
CA ARG A 167 -16.07 7.23 -16.14
C ARG A 167 -17.25 7.52 -17.06
N ASN A 168 -17.10 7.32 -18.36
CA ASN A 168 -18.16 7.52 -19.33
C ASN A 168 -19.32 6.54 -19.09
N SER A 169 -19.05 5.26 -18.84
CA SER A 169 -20.09 4.28 -18.53
C SER A 169 -20.88 4.64 -17.27
N LEU A 170 -20.19 5.09 -16.21
CA LEU A 170 -20.84 5.56 -14.99
C LEU A 170 -21.70 6.80 -15.25
N GLN A 171 -21.21 7.74 -16.05
CA GLN A 171 -21.96 8.94 -16.41
C GLN A 171 -23.20 8.60 -17.25
N THR A 172 -23.06 7.70 -18.23
CA THR A 172 -24.20 7.22 -19.04
C THR A 172 -25.24 6.51 -18.18
N ALA A 173 -24.81 5.59 -17.31
CA ALA A 173 -25.71 4.90 -16.37
C ALA A 173 -26.42 5.88 -15.44
N HIS A 174 -25.72 6.90 -14.94
CA HIS A 174 -26.32 7.95 -14.12
C HIS A 174 -27.37 8.77 -14.88
N ILE A 175 -27.10 9.15 -16.13
CA ILE A 175 -28.06 9.85 -16.99
C ILE A 175 -29.29 8.97 -17.27
N GLN A 176 -29.09 7.70 -17.59
CA GLN A 176 -30.18 6.74 -17.82
C GLN A 176 -31.06 6.57 -16.58
N TRP A 177 -30.43 6.48 -15.41
CA TRP A 177 -31.13 6.41 -14.13
C TRP A 177 -31.98 7.66 -13.87
N LEU A 178 -31.42 8.86 -14.07
CA LEU A 178 -32.17 10.12 -13.94
C LEU A 178 -33.35 10.20 -14.92
N GLN A 179 -33.16 9.75 -16.16
CA GLN A 179 -34.23 9.70 -17.16
C GLN A 179 -35.34 8.72 -16.76
N ALA A 180 -34.98 7.54 -16.25
CA ALA A 180 -35.94 6.56 -15.76
C ALA A 180 -36.74 7.11 -14.56
N GLN A 181 -36.07 7.79 -13.64
CA GLN A 181 -36.70 8.45 -12.49
C GLN A 181 -37.69 9.54 -12.94
N TRP A 182 -37.29 10.38 -13.91
CA TRP A 182 -38.18 11.38 -14.47
C TRP A 182 -39.42 10.75 -15.13
N LYS A 183 -39.24 9.73 -15.97
CA LYS A 183 -40.35 9.04 -16.65
C LYS A 183 -41.31 8.36 -15.67
N HIS A 184 -40.79 7.70 -14.63
CA HIS A 184 -41.60 7.09 -13.58
C HIS A 184 -42.45 8.15 -12.86
N ASN A 185 -41.85 9.27 -12.47
CA ASN A 185 -42.56 10.36 -11.77
C ASN A 185 -43.67 11.00 -12.61
N HIS A 186 -43.60 10.90 -13.94
CA HIS A 186 -44.62 11.41 -14.87
C HIS A 186 -45.56 10.31 -15.40
N GLY A 187 -45.54 9.11 -14.81
CA GLY A 187 -46.41 7.99 -15.20
C GLY A 187 -46.09 7.38 -16.57
N GLN A 188 -44.92 7.68 -17.13
CA GLN A 188 -44.45 7.20 -18.44
C GLN A 188 -43.56 5.95 -18.36
N LEU A 189 -43.37 5.40 -17.16
CA LEU A 189 -42.60 4.17 -16.92
C LEU A 189 -43.27 3.34 -15.83
N SER A 190 -43.38 2.02 -16.02
CA SER A 190 -43.92 1.13 -14.99
C SER A 190 -42.95 0.98 -13.81
N LEU A 191 -43.46 0.63 -12.63
CA LEU A 191 -42.64 0.40 -11.44
C LEU A 191 -41.64 -0.76 -11.64
N ASN A 192 -42.02 -1.77 -12.43
CA ASN A 192 -41.14 -2.89 -12.74
C ASN A 192 -39.96 -2.44 -13.61
N ASP A 193 -40.22 -1.66 -14.65
CA ASP A 193 -39.18 -1.15 -15.55
C ASP A 193 -38.27 -0.11 -14.88
N PHE A 194 -38.79 0.63 -13.90
CA PHE A 194 -38.02 1.56 -13.08
C PHE A 194 -37.01 0.83 -12.18
N ASN A 195 -37.42 -0.30 -11.59
CA ASN A 195 -36.56 -1.09 -10.69
C ASN A 195 -35.41 -1.79 -11.43
N THR A 196 -35.57 -2.12 -12.71
CA THR A 196 -34.51 -2.69 -13.55
C THR A 196 -33.45 -1.67 -13.97
N ALA A 197 -33.75 -0.37 -13.88
CA ALA A 197 -32.86 0.73 -14.23
C ALA A 197 -32.03 1.26 -13.03
N LYS A 198 -32.20 0.66 -11.84
CA LYS A 198 -31.50 0.99 -10.60
C LYS A 198 -30.24 0.14 -10.45
#